data_AF-A0A6G1GHS7-F1
#
_entry.id   AF-A0A6G1GHS7-F1
#
_cell.length_a   1.000
_cell.length_b   1.000
_cell.length_c   1.000
_cell.angle_alpha   90.00
_cell.angle_beta   90.00
_cell.angle_gamma   90.00
#
_symmetry.space_group_name_H-M   'P 1'
#
loop_
_entity.id
_entity.type
_entity.pdbx_description
1 polymer ?
#
loop_
_entity_poly.entity_id
_entity_poly.type
_entity_poly.pdbx_seq_one_letter_code
_entity_poly.pdbx_strand_id
1 'polypeptide(L)'
;MNDAEKIRQRLVQIGTSLNDLIRSIENAETLPPWPAILRTVQLLTNPLTSLRPALQAQVLNSMHVYPASKFPGRTEEMMLQQLLRKKLDPKVEDWITSMSKETDGAPLGEGDSTQGFNDSMLEELWDWAGPAANEVAKEVLMPDEEDEEEEDEEMADADETRAGEAQQQQTTVPGMSLEQVLRFTVMGQQ
;
A
#
# COMPACT_ATOMS: atom_id res chain seq x y z
N MET A 1 -0.08 -18.69 26.59
CA MET A 1 -1.27 -19.38 26.01
C MET A 1 -2.05 -18.46 25.07
N ASN A 2 -2.26 -17.19 25.43
CA ASN A 2 -3.00 -16.22 24.59
C ASN A 2 -2.33 -15.91 23.24
N ASP A 3 -1.00 -15.95 23.15
CA ASP A 3 -0.31 -15.54 21.92
C ASP A 3 -0.40 -16.59 20.80
N ALA A 4 -0.42 -17.87 21.14
CA ALA A 4 -0.67 -18.95 20.17
C ALA A 4 -2.09 -18.87 19.57
N GLU A 5 -3.09 -18.51 20.38
CA GLU A 5 -4.46 -18.32 19.88
C GLU A 5 -4.57 -17.09 18.98
N LYS A 6 -3.88 -15.99 19.29
CA LYS A 6 -3.80 -14.82 18.40
C LYS A 6 -3.20 -15.19 17.04
N ILE A 7 -2.11 -15.95 17.03
CA ILE A 7 -1.49 -16.45 15.79
C ILE A 7 -2.48 -17.32 15.02
N ARG A 8 -3.17 -18.24 15.71
CA ARG A 8 -4.19 -19.10 15.09
C ARG A 8 -5.29 -18.28 14.43
N GLN A 9 -5.84 -17.29 15.12
CA GLN A 9 -6.89 -16.41 14.59
C GLN A 9 -6.44 -15.64 13.35
N ARG A 10 -5.19 -15.15 13.35
CA ARG A 10 -4.60 -14.46 12.19
C ARG A 10 -4.37 -15.41 11.01
N LEU A 11 -3.87 -16.62 11.26
CA LEU A 11 -3.67 -17.63 10.22
C LEU A 11 -5.00 -18.02 9.55
N VAL A 12 -6.07 -18.15 10.36
CA VAL A 12 -7.42 -18.40 9.86
C VAL A 12 -7.89 -17.24 8.99
N GLN A 13 -7.69 -15.99 9.44
CA GLN A 13 -8.06 -14.79 8.68
C GLN A 13 -7.34 -14.73 7.32
N ILE A 14 -6.04 -15.03 7.28
CA ILE A 14 -5.26 -15.11 6.03
C ILE A 14 -5.80 -16.21 5.12
N GLY A 15 -6.07 -17.39 5.70
CA GLY A 15 -6.61 -18.53 4.97
C GLY A 15 -7.98 -18.24 4.35
N THR A 16 -8.87 -17.54 5.06
CA THR A 16 -10.17 -17.14 4.50
C THR A 16 -10.00 -16.16 3.34
N SER A 17 -9.15 -15.13 3.50
CA SER A 17 -8.92 -14.15 2.42
C SER A 17 -8.24 -14.74 1.18
N LEU A 18 -7.37 -15.75 1.35
CA LEU A 18 -6.77 -16.47 0.22
C LEU A 18 -7.80 -17.35 -0.50
N ASN A 19 -8.66 -18.03 0.26
CA ASN A 19 -9.75 -18.81 -0.34
C ASN A 19 -10.74 -17.91 -1.08
N ASP A 20 -11.02 -16.72 -0.56
CA ASP A 20 -11.88 -15.74 -1.24
C ASP A 20 -11.22 -15.25 -2.55
N LEU A 21 -9.90 -15.02 -2.54
CA LEU A 21 -9.15 -14.68 -3.76
C LEU A 21 -9.19 -15.81 -4.79
N ILE A 22 -8.90 -17.05 -4.37
CA ILE A 22 -8.93 -18.21 -5.26
C ILE A 22 -10.33 -18.37 -5.86
N ARG A 23 -11.38 -18.30 -5.05
CA ARG A 23 -12.77 -18.35 -5.51
C ARG A 23 -13.09 -17.20 -6.46
N SER A 24 -12.58 -16.00 -6.21
CA SER A 24 -12.77 -14.85 -7.11
C SER A 24 -12.09 -15.04 -8.47
N ILE A 25 -11.01 -15.84 -8.54
CA ILE A 25 -10.32 -16.14 -9.79
C ILE A 25 -11.00 -17.31 -10.51
N GLU A 26 -11.36 -18.36 -9.77
CA GLU A 26 -11.97 -19.58 -10.33
C GLU A 26 -13.41 -19.38 -10.81
N ASN A 27 -14.20 -18.57 -10.11
CA ASN A 27 -15.61 -18.34 -10.47
C ASN A 27 -15.81 -17.18 -11.46
N ALA A 28 -14.75 -16.44 -11.78
CA ALA A 28 -14.84 -15.36 -12.74
C ALA A 28 -14.80 -15.92 -14.17
N GLU A 29 -15.94 -15.95 -14.84
CA GLU A 29 -16.09 -16.36 -16.25
C GLU A 29 -15.20 -15.53 -17.20
N THR A 30 -14.89 -14.29 -16.79
CA THR A 30 -13.90 -13.41 -17.41
C THR A 30 -12.89 -12.98 -16.36
N LEU A 31 -11.60 -12.91 -16.72
CA LEU A 31 -10.54 -12.49 -15.80
C LEU A 31 -10.94 -11.21 -15.06
N PRO A 32 -10.95 -11.20 -13.70
CA PRO A 32 -11.41 -10.04 -12.95
C PRO A 32 -10.54 -8.82 -13.26
N PRO A 33 -11.10 -7.59 -13.17
CA PRO A 33 -10.34 -6.39 -13.43
C PRO A 33 -9.19 -6.25 -12.43
N TRP A 34 -8.01 -5.85 -12.91
CA TRP A 34 -6.79 -5.73 -12.09
C TRP A 34 -6.97 -5.00 -10.74
N PRO A 35 -7.74 -3.89 -10.64
CA PRO A 35 -7.97 -3.23 -9.37
C PRO A 35 -8.66 -4.11 -8.31
N ALA A 36 -9.50 -5.06 -8.72
CA ALA A 36 -10.13 -6.00 -7.81
C ALA A 36 -9.10 -6.97 -7.21
N ILE A 37 -8.19 -7.49 -8.04
CA ILE A 37 -7.08 -8.34 -7.58
C ILE A 37 -6.19 -7.55 -6.63
N LEU A 38 -5.76 -6.35 -7.03
CA LEU A 38 -4.90 -5.50 -6.20
C LEU A 38 -5.53 -5.22 -4.83
N ARG A 39 -6.83 -4.91 -4.78
CA ARG A 39 -7.55 -4.69 -3.52
C ARG A 39 -7.51 -5.91 -2.59
N THR A 40 -7.72 -7.11 -3.12
CA THR A 40 -7.65 -8.34 -2.31
C THR A 40 -6.23 -8.60 -1.80
N VAL A 41 -5.20 -8.32 -2.61
CA VAL A 41 -3.80 -8.41 -2.19
C VAL A 41 -3.47 -7.39 -1.10
N GLN A 42 -3.96 -6.16 -1.21
CA GLN A 42 -3.81 -5.13 -0.17
C GLN A 42 -4.51 -5.53 1.14
N LEU A 43 -5.61 -6.28 1.08
CA LEU A 43 -6.27 -6.81 2.28
C LEU A 43 -5.45 -7.93 2.95
N LEU A 44 -4.58 -8.62 2.22
CA LEU A 44 -3.66 -9.64 2.76
C LEU A 44 -2.43 -9.04 3.46
N THR A 45 -1.98 -7.86 3.04
CA THR A 45 -0.74 -7.27 3.58
C THR A 45 -0.87 -6.93 5.07
N ASN A 46 -2.01 -6.39 5.50
CA ASN A 46 -2.25 -6.02 6.90
C ASN A 46 -2.14 -7.23 7.86
N PRO A 47 -2.86 -8.35 7.63
CA PRO A 47 -2.67 -9.57 8.41
C PRO A 47 -1.23 -10.10 8.40
N LEU A 48 -0.55 -10.10 7.24
CA LEU A 48 0.82 -10.59 7.13
C LEU A 48 1.83 -9.74 7.92
N THR A 49 1.72 -8.41 7.83
CA THR A 49 2.56 -7.48 8.61
C THR A 49 2.30 -7.64 10.09
N SER A 50 1.05 -7.82 10.51
CA SER A 50 0.69 -8.03 11.92
C SER A 50 1.13 -9.40 12.48
N LEU A 51 1.28 -10.42 11.62
CA LEU A 51 1.71 -11.76 12.01
C LEU A 51 3.22 -11.82 12.29
N ARG A 52 4.02 -11.04 11.58
CA ARG A 52 5.49 -11.00 11.73
C ARG A 52 5.95 -10.83 13.19
N PRO A 53 5.53 -9.79 13.94
CA PRO A 53 5.97 -9.62 15.32
C PRO A 53 5.45 -10.74 16.24
N ALA A 54 4.28 -11.30 15.95
CA ALA A 54 3.73 -12.42 16.72
C ALA A 54 4.56 -13.71 16.53
N LEU A 55 5.10 -13.94 15.32
CA LEU A 55 5.99 -15.08 15.03
C LEU A 55 7.40 -14.89 15.59
N GLN A 56 7.88 -13.66 15.73
CA GLN A 56 9.18 -13.35 16.34
C GLN A 56 9.16 -13.41 17.87
N ALA A 57 8.00 -13.70 18.47
CA ALA A 57 7.89 -13.83 19.92
C ALA A 57 8.81 -14.96 20.44
N GLN A 58 9.66 -14.63 21.42
CA GLN A 58 10.61 -15.56 22.06
C GLN A 58 9.93 -16.85 22.58
N VAL A 59 8.64 -16.77 22.95
CA VAL A 59 7.85 -17.91 23.42
C VAL A 59 7.78 -19.03 22.38
N LEU A 60 7.64 -18.70 21.09
CA LEU A 60 7.56 -19.72 20.03
C LEU A 60 8.90 -20.39 19.79
N ASN A 61 10.01 -19.67 19.92
CA ASN A 61 11.36 -20.24 19.81
C ASN A 61 11.66 -21.24 20.93
N SER A 62 11.09 -21.03 22.13
CA SER A 62 11.24 -21.94 23.26
C SER A 62 10.31 -23.17 23.23
N MET A 63 9.24 -23.10 22.44
CA MET A 63 8.17 -24.11 22.45
C MET A 63 8.44 -25.21 21.43
N HIS A 64 8.52 -26.45 21.91
CA HIS A 64 8.70 -27.63 21.07
C HIS A 64 7.35 -28.31 20.83
N VAL A 65 6.98 -28.46 19.56
CA VAL A 65 5.70 -29.07 19.18
C VAL A 65 5.88 -30.58 19.02
N TYR A 66 5.11 -31.36 19.78
CA TYR A 66 5.00 -32.81 19.68
C TYR A 66 3.54 -33.22 19.44
N PRO A 67 3.29 -34.34 18.75
CA PRO A 67 1.93 -34.86 18.59
C PRO A 67 1.31 -35.16 19.96
N ALA A 68 0.03 -34.86 20.11
CA ALA A 68 -0.72 -35.27 21.30
C ALA A 68 -0.85 -36.80 21.35
N SER A 69 -0.95 -37.38 22.55
CA SER A 69 -1.12 -38.83 22.75
C SER A 69 -2.37 -39.43 22.10
N LYS A 70 -3.35 -38.58 21.73
CA LYS A 70 -4.57 -38.96 21.03
C LYS A 70 -4.42 -39.01 19.50
N PHE A 71 -3.29 -38.54 18.95
CA PHE A 71 -3.06 -38.55 17.51
C PHE A 71 -2.66 -39.97 17.04
N PRO A 72 -3.22 -40.49 15.94
CA PRO A 72 -2.93 -41.84 15.47
C PRO A 72 -1.57 -41.93 14.77
N GLY A 73 -0.49 -41.90 15.55
CA GLY A 73 0.88 -41.82 15.05
C GLY A 73 1.36 -43.02 14.21
N ARG A 74 0.68 -44.18 14.31
CA ARG A 74 1.05 -45.40 13.58
C ARG A 74 0.38 -45.54 12.21
N THR A 75 -0.77 -44.90 11.99
CA THR A 75 -1.51 -44.98 10.71
C THR A 75 -1.26 -43.76 9.83
N GLU A 76 -1.03 -42.60 10.44
CA GLU A 76 -0.91 -41.32 9.72
C GLU A 76 0.45 -40.65 10.00
N GLU A 77 1.51 -41.44 10.09
CA GLU A 77 2.86 -40.92 10.31
C GLU A 77 3.30 -39.96 9.19
N MET A 78 2.97 -40.31 7.93
CA MET A 78 3.32 -39.49 6.77
C MET A 78 2.65 -38.11 6.80
N MET A 79 1.38 -38.04 7.23
CA MET A 79 0.67 -36.78 7.39
C MET A 79 1.28 -35.95 8.53
N LEU A 80 1.64 -36.60 9.65
CA LEU A 80 2.31 -35.94 10.76
C LEU A 80 3.64 -35.32 10.37
N GLN A 81 4.46 -36.07 9.61
CA GLN A 81 5.73 -35.58 9.08
C GLN A 81 5.52 -34.36 8.16
N GLN A 82 4.43 -34.34 7.38
CA GLN A 82 4.10 -33.20 6.53
C GLN A 82 3.62 -31.98 7.31
N LEU A 83 2.81 -32.16 8.36
CA LEU A 83 2.33 -31.07 9.22
C LEU A 83 3.42 -30.44 10.08
N LEU A 84 4.35 -31.26 10.59
CA LEU A 84 5.48 -30.79 11.41
C LEU A 84 6.72 -30.41 10.59
N ARG A 85 6.60 -30.40 9.26
CA ARG A 85 7.71 -30.06 8.37
C ARG A 85 8.14 -28.61 8.61
N LYS A 86 9.42 -28.44 8.95
CA LYS A 86 10.08 -27.13 9.06
C LYS A 86 10.84 -26.71 7.79
N LYS A 87 10.95 -27.60 6.81
CA LYS A 87 11.62 -27.30 5.54
C LYS A 87 10.76 -26.37 4.70
N LEU A 88 11.39 -25.32 4.18
CA LEU A 88 10.74 -24.36 3.30
C LEU A 88 10.32 -25.03 1.98
N ASP A 89 9.51 -24.32 1.22
CA ASP A 89 9.20 -24.71 -0.16
C ASP A 89 10.48 -24.59 -0.99
N PRO A 90 10.84 -25.60 -1.81
CA PRO A 90 12.03 -25.55 -2.66
C PRO A 90 12.13 -24.26 -3.48
N LYS A 91 11.00 -23.71 -3.96
CA LYS A 91 11.02 -22.43 -4.71
C LYS A 91 11.54 -21.25 -3.88
N VAL A 92 11.24 -21.24 -2.59
CA VAL A 92 11.70 -20.19 -1.67
C VAL A 92 13.17 -20.40 -1.33
N GLU A 93 13.60 -21.67 -1.18
CA GLU A 93 15.02 -22.01 -0.97
C GLU A 93 15.88 -21.60 -2.19
N ASP A 94 15.41 -21.87 -3.41
CA ASP A 94 16.06 -21.44 -4.65
C ASP A 94 16.14 -19.91 -4.74
N TRP A 95 15.06 -19.22 -4.38
CA TRP A 95 15.04 -17.75 -4.38
C TRP A 95 16.04 -17.16 -3.38
N ILE A 96 16.08 -17.66 -2.14
CA ILE A 96 17.06 -17.23 -1.13
C ILE A 96 18.49 -17.49 -1.60
N THR A 97 18.74 -18.65 -2.22
CA THR A 97 20.06 -19.02 -2.75
C THR A 97 20.47 -18.10 -3.91
N SER A 98 19.54 -17.77 -4.80
CA SER A 98 19.78 -16.84 -5.90
C SER A 98 20.11 -15.43 -5.39
N MET A 99 19.40 -14.96 -4.36
CA MET A 99 19.67 -13.67 -3.73
C MET A 99 21.06 -13.65 -3.06
N SER A 100 21.39 -14.67 -2.26
CA SER A 100 22.71 -14.76 -1.60
C SER A 100 23.85 -14.73 -2.62
N LYS A 101 23.68 -15.41 -3.77
CA LYS A 101 24.68 -15.43 -4.83
C LYS A 101 24.81 -14.09 -5.53
N GLU A 102 23.72 -13.34 -5.67
CA GLU A 102 23.74 -11.99 -6.25
C GLU A 102 24.38 -10.97 -5.29
N THR A 103 24.12 -11.10 -3.98
CA THR A 103 24.72 -10.23 -2.96
C THR A 103 26.21 -10.52 -2.74
N ASP A 104 26.62 -11.80 -2.80
CA ASP A 104 28.04 -12.18 -2.66
C ASP A 104 28.83 -12.04 -3.98
N GLY A 105 28.14 -12.07 -5.11
CA GLY A 105 28.71 -12.14 -6.46
C GLY A 105 28.66 -10.83 -7.25
N ALA A 106 28.17 -9.74 -6.68
CA ALA A 106 28.25 -8.42 -7.29
C ALA A 106 29.55 -7.70 -6.85
N PRO A 107 30.65 -7.76 -7.63
CA PRO A 107 31.55 -6.63 -7.65
C PRO A 107 30.72 -5.46 -8.19
N LEU A 108 30.30 -4.56 -7.30
CA LEU A 108 29.80 -3.24 -7.69
C LEU A 108 30.72 -2.73 -8.79
N GLY A 109 30.12 -2.37 -9.92
CA GLY A 109 30.81 -2.16 -11.19
C GLY A 109 32.10 -1.39 -11.06
N GLU A 110 33.07 -1.78 -11.88
CA GLU A 110 34.36 -1.14 -12.11
C GLU A 110 34.21 0.38 -12.24
N GLY A 111 34.34 1.06 -11.11
CA GLY A 111 33.93 2.45 -10.91
C GLY A 111 34.32 2.85 -9.50
N ASP A 112 35.54 3.37 -9.39
CA ASP A 112 36.16 3.98 -8.23
C ASP A 112 35.20 4.97 -7.51
N SER A 113 34.45 4.49 -6.51
CA SER A 113 34.00 5.21 -5.31
C SER A 113 33.01 4.36 -4.50
N THR A 114 33.33 4.22 -3.22
CA THR A 114 32.48 3.70 -2.12
C THR A 114 32.36 2.19 -2.00
N GLN A 115 33.03 1.65 -0.98
CA GLN A 115 32.54 0.50 -0.23
C GLN A 115 31.02 0.59 -0.12
N GLY A 116 30.30 -0.47 -0.51
CA GLY A 116 28.87 -0.56 -0.27
C GLY A 116 28.56 -0.12 1.16
N PHE A 117 27.55 0.73 1.33
CA PHE A 117 27.18 1.23 2.65
C PHE A 117 27.04 0.05 3.62
N ASN A 118 27.68 0.16 4.78
CA ASN A 118 27.47 -0.81 5.85
C ASN A 118 25.97 -0.82 6.21
N ASP A 119 25.45 -1.98 6.60
CA ASP A 119 24.02 -2.18 6.91
C ASP A 119 23.48 -1.13 7.91
N SER A 120 24.30 -0.78 8.90
CA SER A 120 24.01 0.29 9.87
C SER A 120 23.86 1.68 9.26
N MET A 121 24.64 2.03 8.22
CA MET A 121 24.51 3.33 7.54
C MET A 121 23.28 3.34 6.63
N LEU A 122 22.94 2.19 6.04
CA LEU A 122 21.73 2.05 5.23
C LEU A 122 20.47 2.19 6.11
N GLU A 123 20.50 1.62 7.32
CA GLU A 123 19.42 1.78 8.32
C GLU A 123 19.25 3.24 8.74
N GLU A 124 20.34 3.95 9.04
CA GLU A 124 20.31 5.39 9.34
C GLU A 124 19.73 6.22 8.18
N LEU A 125 20.10 5.88 6.93
CA LEU A 125 19.54 6.53 5.75
C LEU A 125 18.04 6.29 5.61
N TRP A 126 17.56 5.07 5.84
CA TRP A 126 16.13 4.75 5.78
C TRP A 126 15.33 5.39 6.91
N ASP A 127 15.91 5.52 8.11
CA ASP A 127 15.28 6.21 9.24
C ASP A 127 15.12 7.72 8.95
N TRP A 128 16.09 8.33 8.28
CA TRP A 128 15.97 9.72 7.80
C TRP A 128 14.98 9.86 6.62
N ALA A 129 14.99 8.92 5.67
CA ALA A 129 14.21 9.03 4.44
C ALA A 129 12.69 9.01 4.69
N GLY A 130 12.22 8.28 5.70
CA GLY A 130 10.80 8.19 6.04
C GLY A 130 10.17 9.55 6.42
N PRO A 131 10.68 10.23 7.46
CA PRO A 131 10.24 11.57 7.85
C PRO A 131 10.39 12.62 6.75
N ALA A 132 11.54 12.65 6.07
CA ALA A 132 11.79 13.61 5.00
C ALA A 132 10.78 13.46 3.84
N ALA A 133 10.44 12.23 3.46
CA ALA A 133 9.42 11.97 2.45
C ALA A 133 8.02 12.37 2.92
N ASN A 134 7.70 12.20 4.22
CA ASN A 134 6.42 12.62 4.79
C ASN A 134 6.26 14.15 4.83
N GLU A 135 7.34 14.90 5.09
CA GLU A 135 7.33 16.37 5.06
C GLU A 135 6.99 16.88 3.66
N VAL A 136 7.67 16.37 2.64
CA VAL A 136 7.39 16.70 1.23
C VAL A 136 5.98 16.29 0.83
N ALA A 137 5.52 15.11 1.26
CA ALA A 137 4.16 14.66 0.98
C ALA A 137 3.11 15.57 1.63
N LYS A 138 3.38 16.13 2.81
CA LYS A 138 2.48 17.05 3.50
C LYS A 138 2.35 18.39 2.76
N GLU A 139 3.47 18.93 2.28
CA GLU A 139 3.51 20.16 1.47
C GLU A 139 2.71 20.01 0.16
N VAL A 140 2.80 18.84 -0.49
CA VAL A 140 2.08 18.59 -1.75
C VAL A 140 0.59 18.26 -1.54
N LEU A 141 0.24 17.58 -0.44
CA LEU A 141 -1.13 17.12 -0.17
C LEU A 141 -2.00 18.20 0.51
N MET A 142 -1.38 19.14 1.22
CA MET A 142 -2.04 20.33 1.75
C MET A 142 -1.56 21.54 0.93
N PRO A 143 -2.00 21.72 -0.33
CA PRO A 143 -1.78 23.00 -1.01
C PRO A 143 -2.47 24.06 -0.16
N ASP A 144 -1.73 25.12 0.16
CA ASP A 144 -2.17 26.19 1.05
C ASP A 144 -3.59 26.63 0.65
N GLU A 145 -4.55 26.44 1.56
CA GLU A 145 -5.83 27.16 1.54
C GLU A 145 -5.50 28.61 1.95
N GLU A 146 -4.75 29.32 1.10
CA GLU A 146 -4.42 30.73 1.26
C GLU A 146 -5.66 31.58 0.94
N ASP A 147 -6.17 32.18 2.02
CA ASP A 147 -6.73 33.53 2.13
C ASP A 147 -8.17 33.79 1.63
N GLU A 148 -9.14 33.27 2.37
CA GLU A 148 -10.41 34.00 2.63
C GLU A 148 -10.45 34.50 4.09
N GLU A 149 -9.37 35.14 4.57
CA GLU A 149 -9.43 35.96 5.78
C GLU A 149 -9.88 37.38 5.40
N GLU A 150 -11.19 37.60 5.62
CA GLU A 150 -11.87 38.85 5.92
C GLU A 150 -11.00 40.12 5.81
N GLU A 151 -11.08 40.85 4.69
CA GLU A 151 -10.71 42.27 4.64
C GLU A 151 -11.74 43.06 5.48
N ASP A 152 -11.57 43.00 6.80
CA ASP A 152 -12.18 43.91 7.76
C ASP A 152 -11.66 45.34 7.51
N GLU A 153 -12.60 46.19 7.10
CA GLU A 153 -12.75 47.60 7.46
C GLU A 153 -11.48 48.41 7.76
N GLU A 154 -11.04 49.25 6.81
CA GLU A 154 -10.71 50.66 7.08
C GLU A 154 -10.34 51.40 5.79
N MET A 155 -11.30 52.13 5.20
CA MET A 155 -10.99 53.23 4.27
C MET A 155 -11.97 54.38 4.48
N ALA A 156 -11.43 55.42 5.13
CA ALA A 156 -11.98 56.75 5.25
C ALA A 156 -12.18 57.42 3.88
N ASP A 157 -13.33 58.05 3.66
CA ASP A 157 -13.53 59.51 3.77
C ASP A 157 -14.81 59.85 2.99
N ALA A 158 -15.76 60.49 3.66
CA ALA A 158 -17.03 60.88 3.06
C ALA A 158 -16.85 62.18 2.28
N ASP A 159 -16.70 62.10 0.95
CA ASP A 159 -16.98 63.24 0.06
C ASP A 159 -18.21 62.94 -0.83
N GLU A 160 -19.27 63.67 -0.53
CA GLU A 160 -20.59 63.57 -1.12
C GLU A 160 -20.64 64.38 -2.41
N THR A 161 -20.40 63.76 -3.57
CA THR A 161 -20.94 64.28 -4.84
C THR A 161 -21.46 63.20 -5.79
N ARG A 162 -22.79 63.20 -5.93
CA ARG A 162 -23.51 63.26 -7.22
C ARG A 162 -23.52 62.01 -8.12
N ALA A 163 -24.62 61.27 -7.99
CA ALA A 163 -25.50 60.78 -9.06
C ALA A 163 -24.89 60.41 -10.44
N GLY A 164 -24.93 59.12 -10.79
CA GLY A 164 -24.77 58.66 -12.17
C GLY A 164 -24.72 57.14 -12.29
N GLU A 165 -25.68 56.57 -12.99
CA GLU A 165 -25.98 55.16 -13.24
C GLU A 165 -24.88 54.34 -13.97
N ALA A 166 -25.01 52.99 -13.85
CA ALA A 166 -24.62 51.96 -14.84
C ALA A 166 -23.10 51.59 -14.91
N GLN A 167 -22.63 50.34 -14.98
CA GLN A 167 -23.12 49.08 -15.54
C GLN A 167 -22.40 47.90 -14.86
N GLN A 168 -23.15 46.82 -14.58
CA GLN A 168 -22.59 45.48 -14.40
C GLN A 168 -21.99 45.04 -15.74
N GLN A 169 -20.65 45.03 -15.83
CA GLN A 169 -19.96 44.45 -16.97
C GLN A 169 -19.91 42.94 -16.80
N GLN A 170 -20.90 42.27 -17.40
CA GLN A 170 -20.80 40.88 -17.81
C GLN A 170 -19.53 40.73 -18.66
N THR A 171 -18.55 39.98 -18.16
CA THR A 171 -17.45 39.48 -18.98
C THR A 171 -18.02 38.40 -19.89
N THR A 172 -18.54 38.83 -21.03
CA THR A 172 -18.99 37.96 -22.13
C THR A 172 -17.76 37.34 -22.77
N VAL A 173 -17.27 36.23 -22.22
CA VAL A 173 -16.59 35.24 -23.05
C VAL A 173 -17.69 34.63 -23.91
N PRO A 174 -17.64 34.69 -25.25
CA PRO A 174 -18.65 34.06 -26.10
C PRO A 174 -18.52 32.54 -25.99
N GLY A 175 -19.05 31.99 -24.90
CA GLY A 175 -19.18 30.55 -24.70
C GLY A 175 -20.22 30.03 -25.67
N MET A 176 -19.80 29.14 -26.57
CA MET A 176 -20.74 28.34 -27.35
C MET A 176 -21.74 27.71 -26.39
N SER A 177 -23.03 27.78 -26.73
CA SER A 177 -24.05 27.12 -25.91
C SER A 177 -23.75 25.63 -25.80
N LEU A 178 -23.95 25.04 -24.62
CA LEU A 178 -23.73 23.61 -24.40
C LEU A 178 -24.51 22.76 -25.42
N GLU A 179 -25.68 23.25 -25.83
CA GLU A 179 -26.49 22.65 -26.90
C GLU A 179 -25.79 22.66 -28.25
N GLN A 180 -25.05 23.72 -28.61
CA GLN A 180 -24.25 23.77 -29.84
C GLN A 180 -23.06 22.81 -29.78
N VAL A 181 -22.40 22.65 -28.63
CA VAL A 181 -21.29 21.68 -28.44
C VAL A 181 -21.81 20.24 -28.49
N LEU A 182 -22.95 19.98 -27.85
CA LEU A 182 -23.61 18.66 -27.87
C LEU A 182 -24.15 18.34 -29.27
N ARG A 183 -24.70 19.33 -29.99
CA ARG A 183 -25.13 19.15 -31.37
C ARG A 183 -23.95 18.90 -32.31
N PHE A 184 -22.81 19.54 -32.09
CA PHE A 184 -21.60 19.32 -32.88
C PHE A 184 -21.03 17.91 -32.66
N THR A 185 -20.98 17.44 -31.42
CA THR A 185 -20.51 16.08 -31.10
C THR A 185 -21.46 14.99 -31.58
N VAL A 186 -22.77 15.24 -31.55
CA VAL A 186 -23.78 14.28 -32.04
C VAL A 186 -23.91 14.29 -33.56
N MET A 187 -23.72 15.43 -34.23
CA MET A 187 -23.91 15.55 -35.69
C MET A 187 -22.64 15.46 -36.54
N GLY A 188 -21.45 15.35 -35.94
CA GLY A 188 -20.24 14.78 -36.54
C GLY A 188 -19.81 15.29 -37.93
N GLN A 189 -18.68 16.00 -37.95
CA GLN A 189 -17.58 15.83 -38.91
C GLN A 189 -17.97 15.44 -40.37
N GLN A 190 -18.03 16.45 -41.25
CA GLN A 190 -17.64 16.33 -42.67
C GLN A 190 -16.68 17.46 -43.02
#